data_AF-A0A6G0PYA5-F1
#
_entry.id   AF-A0A6G0PYA5-F1
#
_cell.length_a   1.000
_cell.length_b   1.000
_cell.length_c   1.000
_cell.angle_alpha   90.00
_cell.angle_beta   90.00
_cell.angle_gamma   90.00
#
_symmetry.space_group_name_H-M   'P 1'
#
loop_
_entity.id
_entity.type
_entity.pdbx_description
1 polymer ?
#
loop_
_entity_poly.entity_id
_entity_poly.type
_entity_poly.pdbx_seq_one_letter_code
_entity_poly.pdbx_strand_id
1 'polypeptide(L)'
;MGVMRPDLTMHNIIPVVMAGVLSIYGLIVAVIIKGSIDPPNGNAPKYGSYTGFAHLAAGLCCGLSGLAAGMAIGEVGDAGVCVVGQQEKLFVNMILIFAEALGLYGLIVALTLSQKKSDCPSK
;
A
#
# COMPACT_ATOMS: atom_id res chain seq x y z
N MET A 1 3.76 15.32 -23.92
CA MET A 1 3.99 16.62 -23.25
C MET A 1 5.46 17.01 -23.14
N GLY A 2 6.39 16.08 -22.84
CA GLY A 2 7.82 16.41 -22.62
C GLY A 2 8.58 17.07 -23.79
N VAL A 3 8.09 16.95 -25.03
CA VAL A 3 8.73 17.59 -26.21
C VAL A 3 8.19 19.00 -26.46
N MET A 4 6.90 19.24 -26.19
CA MET A 4 6.23 20.51 -26.51
C MET A 4 6.36 21.54 -25.38
N ARG A 5 6.42 21.09 -24.12
CA ARG A 5 6.58 21.93 -22.92
C ARG A 5 7.44 21.20 -21.88
N PRO A 6 8.78 21.31 -21.96
CA PRO A 6 9.69 20.59 -21.06
C PRO A 6 9.57 21.07 -19.61
N ASP A 7 9.21 22.35 -19.38
CA ASP A 7 9.05 22.94 -18.05
C ASP A 7 8.00 22.22 -17.18
N LEU A 8 6.97 21.64 -17.80
CA LEU A 8 5.89 20.92 -17.09
C LEU A 8 6.27 19.49 -16.69
N THR A 9 7.40 18.98 -17.15
CA THR A 9 7.84 17.61 -16.86
C THR A 9 8.13 17.41 -15.37
N MET A 10 8.64 18.45 -14.69
CA MET A 10 8.95 18.39 -13.25
C MET A 10 7.69 18.27 -12.38
N HIS A 11 6.61 18.95 -12.75
CA HIS A 11 5.33 18.86 -12.03
C HIS A 11 4.65 17.50 -12.23
N ASN A 12 4.87 16.85 -13.37
CA ASN A 12 4.28 15.55 -13.70
C ASN A 12 4.97 14.37 -13.02
N ILE A 13 6.02 14.59 -12.22
CA ILE A 13 6.68 13.55 -11.43
C ILE A 13 5.88 13.19 -10.15
N ILE A 14 4.99 14.08 -9.69
CA ILE A 14 4.23 13.89 -8.45
C ILE A 14 3.44 12.55 -8.43
N PRO A 15 2.68 12.16 -9.46
CA PRO A 15 1.95 10.88 -9.46
C PRO A 15 2.88 9.67 -9.40
N VAL A 16 4.07 9.76 -10.00
CA VAL A 16 5.09 8.69 -9.98
C VAL A 16 5.62 8.49 -8.56
N VAL A 17 5.88 9.60 -7.85
CA VAL A 17 6.33 9.53 -6.45
C VAL A 17 5.24 8.95 -5.55
N MET A 18 3.98 9.36 -5.74
CA MET A 18 2.85 8.82 -4.97
C MET A 18 2.64 7.31 -5.22
N ALA A 19 2.77 6.85 -6.47
CA ALA A 19 2.76 5.42 -6.77
C ALA A 19 3.91 4.66 -6.07
N GLY A 20 5.07 5.29 -5.90
CA GLY A 20 6.20 4.72 -5.17
C GLY A 20 5.93 4.48 -3.69
N VAL A 21 5.20 5.38 -3.01
CA VAL A 21 4.93 5.28 -1.57
C VAL A 21 4.08 4.04 -1.23
N LEU A 22 3.17 3.61 -2.11
CA LEU A 22 2.35 2.40 -1.89
C LEU A 22 3.20 1.13 -1.72
N SER A 23 4.37 1.05 -2.35
CA SER A 23 5.29 -0.08 -2.19
C SER A 23 5.87 -0.17 -0.77
N ILE A 24 6.02 0.97 -0.10
CA ILE A 24 6.56 1.07 1.26
C ILE A 24 5.57 0.47 2.26
N TYR A 25 4.26 0.63 2.05
CA TYR A 25 3.23 0.04 2.91
C TYR A 25 3.32 -1.49 2.95
N GLY A 26 3.53 -2.14 1.79
CA GLY A 26 3.74 -3.58 1.72
C GLY A 26 5.01 -4.04 2.45
N LEU A 27 6.10 -3.29 2.30
CA LEU A 27 7.36 -3.57 3.02
C LEU A 27 7.19 -3.46 4.54
N ILE A 28 6.48 -2.45 5.03
CA ILE A 28 6.21 -2.26 6.46
C ILE A 28 5.45 -3.47 7.02
N VAL A 29 4.39 -3.92 6.33
CA VAL A 29 3.61 -5.10 6.76
C VAL A 29 4.47 -6.36 6.77
N ALA A 30 5.33 -6.56 5.78
CA ALA A 30 6.23 -7.71 5.73
C ALA A 30 7.22 -7.74 6.91
N VAL A 31 7.80 -6.58 7.26
CA VAL A 31 8.74 -6.47 8.39
C VAL A 31 8.04 -6.74 9.73
N ILE A 32 6.82 -6.24 9.91
CA ILE A 32 6.03 -6.46 11.14
C ILE A 32 5.64 -7.94 11.30
N ILE A 33 5.18 -8.57 10.22
CA ILE A 33 4.85 -10.00 10.21
C ILE A 33 6.09 -10.83 10.54
N LYS A 34 7.24 -10.53 9.93
CA LYS A 34 8.51 -11.22 10.23
C LYS A 34 8.88 -11.12 11.72
N GLY A 35 8.74 -9.94 12.32
CA GLY A 35 9.04 -9.73 13.74
C GLY A 35 8.08 -10.44 14.70
N SER A 36 6.90 -10.83 14.22
CA SER A 36 5.85 -11.45 15.03
C SER A 36 5.82 -12.99 14.94
N ILE A 37 6.66 -13.57 14.07
CA ILE A 37 6.79 -15.03 13.92
C ILE A 37 7.83 -15.55 14.91
N ASP A 38 7.36 -16.25 15.94
CA ASP A 38 8.24 -16.92 16.91
C ASP A 38 8.77 -18.26 16.35
N PRO A 39 10.06 -18.59 16.54
CA PRO A 39 10.58 -19.89 16.18
C PRO A 39 9.96 -21.00 17.05
N PRO A 40 9.69 -22.20 16.49
CA PRO A 40 9.17 -23.33 17.25
C PRO A 40 10.19 -23.80 18.29
N ASN A 41 9.80 -23.85 19.56
CA ASN A 41 10.65 -24.37 20.65
C ASN A 41 10.26 -25.84 20.92
N GLY A 42 10.91 -26.79 20.22
CA GLY A 42 10.64 -28.22 20.35
C GLY A 42 9.36 -28.71 19.62
N ASN A 43 8.72 -29.77 20.14
CA ASN A 43 7.60 -30.51 19.53
C ASN A 43 6.23 -29.79 19.56
N ALA A 44 6.14 -28.57 20.09
CA ALA A 44 4.89 -27.81 20.18
C ALA A 44 4.96 -26.53 19.32
N PRO A 45 4.02 -26.33 18.38
CA PRO A 45 3.96 -25.09 17.61
C PRO A 45 3.46 -23.94 18.49
N LYS A 46 4.32 -22.96 18.78
CA LYS A 46 3.92 -21.69 19.41
C LYS A 46 3.03 -20.84 18.50
N TYR A 47 3.15 -21.02 17.19
CA TYR A 47 2.37 -20.31 16.20
C TYR A 47 1.06 -21.04 15.92
N GLY A 48 -0.07 -20.47 16.35
CA GLY A 48 -1.40 -21.04 16.13
C GLY A 48 -1.86 -20.92 14.68
N SER A 49 -2.77 -21.80 14.24
CA SER A 49 -3.37 -21.69 12.91
C SER A 49 -4.14 -20.38 12.72
N TYR A 50 -4.73 -19.84 13.80
CA TYR A 50 -5.42 -18.54 13.77
C TYR A 50 -4.46 -17.39 13.46
N THR A 51 -3.27 -17.36 14.09
CA THR A 51 -2.27 -16.30 13.81
C THR A 51 -1.72 -16.45 12.40
N GLY A 52 -1.53 -17.67 11.91
CA GLY A 52 -1.16 -17.93 10.51
C GLY A 52 -2.14 -17.36 9.50
N PHE A 53 -3.43 -17.65 9.64
CA PHE A 53 -4.45 -17.10 8.75
C PHE A 53 -4.64 -15.60 8.92
N ALA A 54 -4.49 -15.06 10.14
CA ALA A 54 -4.55 -13.62 10.38
C ALA A 54 -3.42 -12.87 9.67
N HIS A 55 -2.19 -13.38 9.69
CA HIS A 55 -1.05 -12.77 9.02
C HIS A 55 -1.17 -12.86 7.49
N LEU A 56 -1.67 -14.00 6.97
CA LEU A 56 -1.96 -14.15 5.54
C LEU A 56 -3.03 -13.15 5.08
N ALA A 57 -4.12 -13.02 5.85
CA ALA A 57 -5.20 -12.09 5.57
C ALA A 57 -4.73 -10.63 5.67
N ALA A 58 -3.88 -10.30 6.64
CA ALA A 58 -3.28 -8.97 6.78
C ALA A 58 -2.43 -8.60 5.56
N GLY A 59 -1.55 -9.51 5.11
CA GLY A 59 -0.74 -9.30 3.90
C GLY A 59 -1.57 -9.15 2.63
N LEU A 60 -2.58 -10.00 2.43
CA LEU A 60 -3.48 -9.93 1.27
C LEU A 60 -4.32 -8.65 1.26
N CYS A 61 -4.84 -8.22 2.41
CA CYS A 61 -5.65 -7.01 2.51
C CYS A 61 -4.84 -5.77 2.08
N CYS A 62 -3.65 -5.57 2.65
CA CYS A 62 -2.78 -4.44 2.29
C CYS A 62 -2.26 -4.52 0.84
N GLY A 63 -1.95 -5.73 0.36
CA GLY A 63 -1.45 -5.93 -1.00
C GLY A 63 -2.50 -5.63 -2.07
N LEU A 64 -3.72 -6.16 -1.90
CA LEU A 64 -4.81 -5.96 -2.86
C LEU A 64 -5.34 -4.52 -2.83
N SER A 65 -5.42 -3.88 -1.65
CA SER A 65 -5.78 -2.46 -1.56
C SER A 65 -4.72 -1.57 -2.20
N GLY A 66 -3.44 -1.88 -2.00
CA GLY A 66 -2.33 -1.15 -2.61
C GLY A 66 -2.31 -1.29 -4.13
N LEU A 67 -2.61 -2.49 -4.65
CA LEU A 67 -2.73 -2.72 -6.09
C LEU A 67 -3.88 -1.89 -6.70
N ALA A 68 -5.06 -1.92 -6.08
CA ALA A 68 -6.23 -1.17 -6.55
C ALA A 68 -5.98 0.35 -6.51
N ALA A 69 -5.39 0.85 -5.42
CA ALA A 69 -5.03 2.26 -5.27
C ALA A 69 -3.97 2.68 -6.30
N GLY A 70 -2.94 1.87 -6.52
CA GLY A 70 -1.90 2.14 -7.53
C GLY A 70 -2.44 2.20 -8.95
N MET A 71 -3.39 1.31 -9.29
CA MET A 71 -4.06 1.32 -10.59
C MET A 71 -4.91 2.58 -10.77
N ALA A 72 -5.65 3.01 -9.74
CA ALA A 72 -6.41 4.26 -9.78
C ALA A 72 -5.49 5.50 -9.92
N ILE A 73 -4.35 5.52 -9.23
CA ILE A 73 -3.34 6.60 -9.36
C ILE A 73 -2.77 6.64 -10.78
N GLY A 74 -2.50 5.48 -11.40
CA GLY A 74 -2.00 5.40 -12.76
C GLY A 74 -2.96 6.00 -13.79
N GLU A 75 -4.22 5.60 -13.74
CA GLU A 75 -5.27 6.10 -14.66
C GLU A 75 -5.53 7.61 -14.46
N VAL A 76 -5.65 8.05 -13.20
CA VAL A 76 -5.83 9.49 -12.89
C VAL A 76 -4.59 10.29 -13.27
N GLY A 77 -3.39 9.71 -13.13
CA GLY A 77 -2.13 10.31 -13.52
C GLY A 77 -2.04 10.55 -15.02
N ASP A 78 -2.40 9.57 -15.85
CA ASP A 78 -2.38 9.70 -17.31
C ASP A 78 -3.35 10.79 -17.81
N ALA A 79 -4.60 10.75 -17.31
CA ALA A 79 -5.59 11.78 -17.60
C ALA A 79 -5.15 13.17 -17.09
N GLY A 80 -4.56 13.23 -15.90
CA GLY A 80 -4.08 14.45 -15.27
C GLY A 80 -2.96 15.12 -16.06
N VAL A 81 -1.99 14.35 -16.57
CA VAL A 81 -0.88 14.86 -17.39
C VAL A 81 -1.37 15.45 -18.71
N CYS A 82 -2.38 14.83 -19.33
CA CYS A 82 -2.99 15.34 -20.56
C CYS A 82 -3.68 16.70 -20.34
N VAL A 83 -4.37 16.86 -19.22
CA VAL A 83 -5.12 18.09 -18.87
C VAL A 83 -4.20 19.23 -18.44
N VAL A 84 -3.14 18.93 -17.67
CA VAL A 84 -2.13 19.94 -17.25
C VAL A 84 -1.45 20.60 -18.45
N GLY A 85 -1.28 19.87 -19.56
CA GLY A 85 -0.74 20.44 -20.79
C GLY A 85 -1.63 21.50 -21.46
N GLN A 86 -2.92 21.56 -21.12
CA GLN A 86 -3.86 22.57 -21.62
C GLN A 86 -4.09 23.71 -20.61
N GLN A 87 -4.19 23.41 -19.31
CA GLN A 87 -4.25 24.41 -18.24
C GLN A 87 -3.50 23.95 -16.97
N GLU A 88 -2.49 24.72 -16.58
CA GLU A 88 -1.64 24.43 -15.41
C GLU A 88 -2.35 24.61 -14.06
N LYS A 89 -3.50 25.29 -14.02
CA LYS A 89 -4.26 25.58 -12.78
C LYS A 89 -5.22 24.45 -12.35
N LEU A 90 -5.27 23.33 -13.05
CA LEU A 90 -6.19 22.23 -12.73
C LEU A 90 -5.65 21.31 -11.63
N PHE A 91 -6.50 21.03 -10.64
CA PHE A 91 -6.25 20.36 -9.35
C PHE A 91 -5.96 18.84 -9.45
N VAL A 92 -4.99 18.43 -10.28
CA VAL A 92 -4.59 17.00 -10.36
C VAL A 92 -4.15 16.46 -9.00
N ASN A 93 -3.48 17.29 -8.18
CA ASN A 93 -3.06 16.93 -6.84
C ASN A 93 -4.22 16.57 -5.89
N MET A 94 -5.41 17.14 -6.08
CA MET A 94 -6.52 16.89 -5.15
C MET A 94 -7.12 15.50 -5.34
N ILE A 95 -7.23 15.02 -6.58
CA ILE A 95 -7.81 13.71 -6.89
C ILE A 95 -6.83 12.59 -6.52
N LEU A 96 -5.52 12.82 -6.67
CA LEU A 96 -4.48 11.85 -6.32
C LEU A 96 -4.46 11.51 -4.82
N ILE A 97 -4.70 12.49 -3.95
CA ILE A 97 -4.77 12.30 -2.50
C ILE A 97 -5.95 11.39 -2.09
N PHE A 98 -7.09 11.48 -2.78
CA PHE A 98 -8.23 10.60 -2.50
C PHE A 98 -7.95 9.16 -2.92
N ALA A 99 -7.21 8.94 -4.01
CA ALA A 99 -6.80 7.60 -4.43
C ALA A 99 -5.81 6.97 -3.42
N GLU A 100 -4.91 7.77 -2.86
CA GLU A 100 -3.92 7.30 -1.89
C GLU A 100 -4.52 6.89 -0.54
N ALA A 101 -5.63 7.53 -0.13
CA ALA A 101 -6.36 7.15 1.08
C ALA A 101 -6.79 5.67 1.08
N LEU A 102 -7.11 5.09 -0.10
CA LEU A 102 -7.46 3.68 -0.24
C LEU A 102 -6.30 2.74 0.18
N GLY A 103 -5.06 3.11 -0.18
CA GLY A 103 -3.87 2.37 0.23
C GLY A 103 -3.62 2.45 1.74
N LEU A 104 -3.80 3.63 2.32
CA LEU A 104 -3.67 3.85 3.77
C LEU A 104 -4.70 3.06 4.58
N TYR A 105 -5.95 2.99 4.12
CA TYR A 105 -6.97 2.20 4.82
C TYR A 105 -6.62 0.70 4.86
N GLY A 106 -6.09 0.16 3.76
CA GLY A 106 -5.65 -1.24 3.72
C GLY A 106 -4.48 -1.53 4.66
N LEU A 107 -3.54 -0.58 4.80
CA LEU A 107 -2.46 -0.68 5.78
C LEU A 107 -3.00 -0.71 7.22
N ILE A 108 -3.94 0.18 7.57
CA ILE A 108 -4.53 0.25 8.91
C ILE A 108 -5.23 -1.07 9.27
N VAL A 109 -5.98 -1.64 8.32
CA VAL A 109 -6.65 -2.93 8.52
C VAL A 109 -5.64 -4.05 8.72
N ALA A 110 -4.59 -4.11 7.89
CA ALA A 110 -3.53 -5.12 8.02
C ALA A 110 -2.81 -5.05 9.38
N LEU A 111 -2.52 -3.85 9.89
CA LEU A 111 -1.92 -3.66 11.20
C LEU A 111 -2.85 -4.13 12.33
N THR A 112 -4.14 -3.81 12.23
CA THR A 112 -5.14 -4.21 13.23
C THR A 112 -5.29 -5.74 13.28
N LEU A 113 -5.23 -6.43 12.14
CA LEU A 113 -5.24 -7.88 12.08
C LEU A 113 -3.96 -8.49 12.65
N SER A 114 -2.80 -7.90 12.35
CA SER A 114 -1.50 -8.40 12.81
C SER A 114 -1.30 -8.28 14.32
N GLN A 115 -2.06 -7.42 15.01
CA GLN A 115 -1.98 -7.27 16.47
C GLN A 115 -2.78 -8.33 17.25
N LYS A 116 -3.65 -9.10 16.60
CA LYS A 116 -4.41 -10.18 17.26
C LYS A 116 -3.61 -11.49 17.28
N LYS A 117 -2.97 -11.78 18.41
CA LYS A 117 -2.25 -13.04 18.65
C LYS A 117 -3.11 -14.02 19.45
N SER A 118 -3.19 -15.27 19.00
CA SER A 118 -3.79 -16.38 19.74
C SER A 118 -2.78 -17.50 19.84
N ASP A 119 -2.19 -17.66 21.02
CA ASP A 119 -1.27 -18.77 21.29
C ASP A 119 -2.04 -20.09 21.34
N CYS A 120 -1.44 -21.12 20.74
CA CYS A 120 -2.02 -22.47 20.78
C CYS A 120 -1.87 -23.02 22.22
N PRO A 121 -2.95 -23.47 22.88
CA PRO A 121 -2.83 -24.09 24.19
C PRO A 121 -2.02 -25.39 24.05
N SER A 122 -0.84 -25.43 24.69
CA SER A 122 -0.08 -26.66 24.84
C SER A 122 -0.91 -27.60 25.72
N LYS A 123 -1.45 -28.67 25.12
CA LYS A 123 -1.71 -29.89 25.88
C LYS A 123 -0.39 -30.54 26.25
#